data_AF-A0A2K2VGB6-F1
#
_entry.id   AF-A0A2K2VGB6-F1
#
_cell.length_a   1.000
_cell.length_b   1.000
_cell.length_c   1.000
_cell.angle_alpha   90.00
_cell.angle_beta   90.00
_cell.angle_gamma   90.00
#
_symmetry.space_group_name_H-M   'P 1'
#
loop_
_entity.id
_entity.type
_entity.pdbx_description
1 polymer ?
#
loop_
_entity_poly.entity_id
_entity_poly.type
_entity_poly.pdbx_seq_one_letter_code
_entity_poly.pdbx_strand_id
1 'polypeptide(L)'
;MVISGYHTMYFRTYKVSGDSSLYNYDNYGNDSSFDDYTNLYIRGKLYKNAFIDAQFSRDRFSPMGNKITLEYRGKGVNIKVGSILASLMGNEFATLSKSLDGILFSVSLKANTTLSIVASQAKGSTKVESFRGNNSPGPYYLRFSPIVEGSEVVKVDDVIMRRGIDY
;
A
#
# COMPACT_ATOMS: atom_id res chain seq x y z
N MET A 1 16.73 14.17 -11.62
CA MET A 1 16.17 13.58 -10.39
C MET A 1 15.12 14.54 -9.89
N VAL A 2 13.95 14.05 -9.46
CA VAL A 2 12.84 14.86 -8.96
C VAL A 2 12.55 14.43 -7.53
N ILE A 3 12.51 15.41 -6.64
CA ILE A 3 12.07 15.25 -5.25
C ILE A 3 10.89 16.20 -5.12
N SER A 4 9.74 15.67 -4.72
CA SER A 4 8.51 16.45 -4.58
C SER A 4 7.69 15.90 -3.44
N GLY A 5 7.17 16.77 -2.61
CA GLY A 5 6.36 16.36 -1.49
C GLY A 5 5.84 17.54 -0.70
N TYR A 6 5.01 17.23 0.28
CA TYR A 6 4.52 18.18 1.26
C TYR A 6 4.50 17.52 2.63
N HIS A 7 4.61 18.37 3.64
CA HIS A 7 4.46 17.99 5.03
C HIS A 7 3.49 18.99 5.64
N THR A 8 2.43 18.48 6.27
CA THR A 8 1.40 19.29 6.88
C THR A 8 1.21 18.81 8.31
N MET A 9 1.40 19.73 9.24
CA MET A 9 1.15 19.51 10.66
C MET A 9 -0.18 20.18 11.02
N TYR A 10 -1.06 19.44 11.68
CA TYR A 10 -2.27 20.00 12.27
C TYR A 10 -2.15 20.00 13.78
N PHE A 11 -2.35 21.18 14.37
CA PHE A 11 -2.59 21.32 15.80
C PHE A 11 -4.08 21.56 16.01
N ARG A 12 -4.74 20.69 16.78
CA ARG A 12 -6.18 20.81 17.09
C ARG A 12 -6.35 20.92 18.60
N THR A 13 -7.08 21.95 19.02
CA THR A 13 -7.50 22.10 20.43
C THR A 13 -9.01 22.01 20.48
N TYR A 14 -9.52 21.06 21.27
CA TYR A 14 -10.95 20.86 21.47
C TYR A 14 -11.31 21.33 22.87
N LYS A 15 -12.34 22.19 22.97
CA LYS A 15 -12.96 22.55 24.25
C LYS A 15 -14.36 21.96 24.25
N VAL A 16 -14.54 20.86 24.97
CA VAL A 16 -15.83 20.18 25.11
C VAL A 16 -16.50 20.64 26.40
N SER A 17 -17.76 21.07 26.31
CA SER A 17 -18.60 21.34 27.48
C SER A 17 -19.84 20.45 27.43
N GLY A 18 -20.00 19.56 28.41
CA GLY A 18 -21.03 18.51 28.43
C GLY A 18 -20.47 17.18 28.91
N ASP A 19 -21.10 16.07 28.52
CA ASP A 19 -20.64 14.72 28.87
C ASP A 19 -19.46 14.29 27.99
N SER A 20 -18.26 14.26 28.60
CA SER A 20 -17.02 13.85 27.95
C SER A 20 -17.00 12.38 27.52
N SER A 21 -17.86 11.53 28.12
CA SER A 21 -17.92 10.11 27.78
C SER A 21 -18.59 9.85 26.44
N LEU A 22 -19.68 10.58 26.13
CA LEU A 22 -20.34 10.56 24.82
C LEU A 22 -19.45 11.15 23.72
N TYR A 23 -18.75 12.26 24.02
CA TYR A 23 -17.81 12.85 23.06
C TYR A 23 -16.67 11.89 22.67
N ASN A 24 -16.06 11.20 23.65
CA ASN A 24 -15.00 10.22 23.39
C ASN A 24 -15.53 8.98 22.66
N TYR A 25 -16.78 8.60 22.90
CA TYR A 25 -17.44 7.49 22.21
C TYR A 25 -17.75 7.83 20.74
N ASP A 26 -18.31 9.01 20.48
CA ASP A 26 -18.67 9.48 19.13
C ASP A 26 -17.44 9.85 18.29
N ASN A 27 -16.36 10.29 18.93
CA ASN A 27 -15.10 10.64 18.27
C ASN A 27 -14.02 9.55 18.41
N TYR A 28 -14.34 8.37 18.94
CA TYR A 28 -13.46 7.19 18.99
C TYR A 28 -12.04 7.46 19.54
N GLY A 29 -11.89 8.32 20.55
CA GLY A 29 -10.56 8.62 21.12
C GLY A 29 -9.65 9.43 20.18
N ASN A 30 -10.23 10.15 19.21
CA ASN A 30 -9.52 11.03 18.28
C ASN A 30 -9.16 12.38 18.96
N ASP A 31 -8.59 12.27 20.17
CA ASP A 31 -8.35 13.33 21.15
C ASP A 31 -6.98 13.98 20.94
N SER A 32 -6.22 13.46 19.99
CA SER A 32 -4.84 13.82 19.81
C SER A 32 -4.71 15.24 19.28
N SER A 33 -4.02 16.08 20.02
CA SER A 33 -3.83 17.49 19.65
C SER A 33 -2.92 17.69 18.43
N PHE A 34 -2.28 16.63 17.93
CA PHE A 34 -1.22 16.71 16.93
C PHE A 34 -1.35 15.62 15.85
N ASP A 35 -1.57 16.04 14.60
CA ASP A 35 -1.52 15.17 13.43
C ASP A 35 -0.34 15.55 12.52
N ASP A 36 0.43 14.54 12.12
CA ASP A 36 1.54 14.64 11.15
C ASP A 36 1.14 13.92 9.87
N TYR A 37 0.97 14.69 8.80
CA TYR A 37 0.80 14.18 7.45
C TYR A 37 2.04 14.50 6.63
N THR A 38 2.74 13.46 6.19
CA THR A 38 3.90 13.60 5.32
C THR A 38 3.69 12.81 4.06
N ASN A 39 3.86 13.43 2.90
CA ASN A 39 3.88 12.74 1.62
C ASN A 39 5.07 13.21 0.79
N LEU A 40 6.04 12.32 0.59
CA LEU A 40 7.29 12.60 -0.10
C LEU A 40 7.53 11.58 -1.19
N TYR A 41 7.76 12.08 -2.40
CA TYR A 41 8.14 11.30 -3.57
C TYR A 41 9.57 11.62 -3.97
N ILE A 42 10.37 10.60 -4.18
CA ILE A 42 11.73 10.68 -4.72
C ILE A 42 11.78 9.80 -5.96
N ARG A 43 11.85 10.42 -7.14
CA ARG A 43 11.89 9.68 -8.40
C ARG A 43 13.01 10.18 -9.31
N GLY A 44 13.76 9.26 -9.88
CA GLY A 44 14.60 9.57 -11.02
C GLY A 44 15.83 8.70 -11.13
N LYS A 45 16.71 9.11 -12.04
CA LYS A 45 17.99 8.46 -12.30
C LYS A 45 18.98 8.83 -11.19
N LEU A 46 19.50 7.82 -10.49
CA LEU A 46 20.58 7.95 -9.50
C LEU A 46 21.93 8.07 -10.21
N TYR A 47 22.25 7.11 -11.07
CA TYR A 47 23.51 7.06 -11.80
C TYR A 47 23.40 6.16 -13.04
N LYS A 48 23.77 6.66 -14.22
CA LYS A 48 23.73 5.93 -15.51
C LYS A 48 22.41 5.16 -15.73
N ASN A 49 22.39 3.89 -15.38
CA ASN A 49 21.29 2.97 -15.65
C ASN A 49 20.53 2.60 -14.37
N ALA A 50 20.90 3.19 -13.23
CA ALA A 50 20.26 3.05 -11.94
C ALA A 50 19.20 4.15 -11.72
N PHE A 51 18.03 3.74 -11.24
CA PHE A 51 16.86 4.56 -10.99
C PHE A 51 16.34 4.26 -9.59
N ILE A 52 15.75 5.28 -8.97
CA ILE A 52 15.02 5.19 -7.71
C ILE A 52 13.59 5.65 -7.92
N ASP A 53 12.68 4.94 -7.29
CA ASP A 53 11.29 5.34 -7.08
C ASP A 53 10.96 5.08 -5.61
N ALA A 54 10.80 6.14 -4.83
CA ALA A 54 10.47 6.03 -3.43
C ALA A 54 9.28 6.93 -3.08
N GLN A 55 8.39 6.41 -2.26
CA GLN A 55 7.23 7.08 -1.71
C GLN A 55 7.22 6.87 -0.20
N PHE A 56 7.27 7.99 0.53
CA PHE A 56 7.12 8.02 1.97
C PHE A 56 5.81 8.71 2.29
N SER A 57 4.89 7.96 2.85
CA SER A 57 3.60 8.48 3.31
C SER A 57 3.44 8.14 4.78
N ARG A 58 3.27 9.17 5.61
CA ARG A 58 2.86 9.06 7.00
C ARG A 58 1.45 9.63 7.10
N ASP A 59 0.50 8.73 7.34
CA ASP A 59 -0.89 9.05 7.66
C ASP A 59 -1.31 8.13 8.81
N ARG A 60 -2.19 8.62 9.68
CA ARG A 60 -2.81 7.88 10.78
C ARG A 60 -3.73 6.77 10.30
N PHE A 61 -4.31 6.92 9.11
CA PHE A 61 -5.33 6.00 8.59
C PHE A 61 -4.81 5.04 7.53
N SER A 62 -3.63 5.31 6.97
CA SER A 62 -3.04 4.48 5.93
C SER A 62 -1.52 4.44 6.08
N PRO A 63 -0.96 3.38 6.68
CA PRO A 63 0.43 3.04 6.50
C PRO A 63 0.50 2.30 5.17
N MET A 64 0.36 3.07 4.09
CA MET A 64 1.13 2.77 2.90
C MET A 64 2.58 2.85 3.34
N GLY A 65 3.09 1.73 3.86
CA GLY A 65 4.43 1.61 4.38
C GLY A 65 5.40 2.11 3.32
N ASN A 66 6.39 2.88 3.75
CA ASN A 66 7.40 3.48 2.89
C ASN A 66 7.81 2.52 1.76
N LYS A 67 7.43 2.87 0.53
CA LYS A 67 7.74 2.05 -0.65
C LYS A 67 9.02 2.59 -1.25
N ILE A 68 9.99 1.72 -1.43
CA ILE A 68 11.27 2.09 -2.05
C ILE A 68 11.58 1.03 -3.09
N THR A 69 11.79 1.47 -4.32
CA THR A 69 12.19 0.64 -5.45
C THR A 69 13.49 1.18 -6.01
N LEU A 70 14.49 0.33 -6.10
CA LEU A 70 15.70 0.57 -6.86
C LEU A 70 15.66 -0.26 -8.13
N GLU A 71 15.93 0.35 -9.27
CA GLU A 71 15.92 -0.32 -10.56
C GLU A 71 17.24 -0.09 -11.31
N TYR A 72 17.82 -1.14 -11.87
CA TYR A 72 18.95 -1.07 -12.79
C TYR A 72 18.56 -1.61 -14.18
N ARG A 73 18.70 -0.77 -15.21
CA ARG A 73 18.33 -1.06 -16.59
C ARG A 73 19.55 -1.26 -17.49
N GLY A 74 20.10 -2.46 -17.53
CA GLY A 74 21.19 -2.85 -18.45
C GLY A 74 20.69 -3.15 -19.87
N LYS A 75 21.64 -3.41 -20.79
CA LYS A 75 21.32 -3.94 -22.13
C LYS A 75 20.86 -5.40 -21.99
N GLY A 76 19.55 -5.63 -22.06
CA GLY A 76 18.95 -6.96 -21.94
C GLY A 76 18.89 -7.52 -20.52
N VAL A 77 19.21 -6.71 -19.49
CA VAL A 77 19.11 -7.10 -18.08
C VAL A 77 18.36 -6.00 -17.32
N ASN A 78 17.37 -6.37 -16.52
CA ASN A 78 16.64 -5.48 -15.63
C ASN A 78 16.67 -6.07 -14.22
N ILE A 79 17.04 -5.27 -13.23
CA ILE A 79 17.05 -5.68 -11.82
C ILE A 79 16.21 -4.68 -11.05
N LYS A 80 15.25 -5.14 -10.25
CA LYS A 80 14.48 -4.33 -9.32
C LYS A 80 14.62 -4.87 -7.91
N VAL A 81 14.76 -3.98 -6.93
CA VAL A 81 14.90 -4.33 -5.51
C VAL A 81 14.01 -3.43 -4.66
N GLY A 82 13.36 -4.01 -3.65
CA GLY A 82 12.50 -3.32 -2.71
C GLY A 82 11.02 -3.60 -2.98
N SER A 83 10.16 -2.60 -2.85
CA SER A 83 8.73 -2.73 -3.10
C SER A 83 8.48 -2.77 -4.61
N ILE A 84 8.13 -3.93 -5.15
CA ILE A 84 8.03 -4.16 -6.60
C ILE A 84 6.68 -4.77 -6.96
N LEU A 85 6.18 -4.38 -8.13
CA LEU A 85 5.11 -5.09 -8.80
C LEU A 85 5.76 -6.20 -9.66
N ALA A 86 5.69 -7.43 -9.18
CA ALA A 86 6.12 -8.59 -9.95
C ALA A 86 5.02 -8.94 -10.96
N SER A 87 5.31 -8.76 -12.25
CA SER A 87 4.44 -9.16 -13.35
C SER A 87 5.16 -10.20 -14.20
N LEU A 88 4.80 -11.47 -14.03
CA LEU A 88 5.25 -12.55 -14.91
C LEU A 88 4.17 -12.74 -15.98
N MET A 89 4.32 -12.00 -17.08
CA MET A 89 3.49 -12.11 -18.28
C MET A 89 4.24 -12.93 -19.32
N GLY A 90 3.54 -13.85 -20.00
CA GLY A 90 4.11 -14.60 -21.13
C GLY A 90 4.25 -16.12 -20.95
N ASN A 91 3.63 -16.72 -19.94
CA ASN A 91 3.35 -18.16 -19.96
C ASN A 91 1.89 -18.39 -20.42
N GLU A 92 1.62 -19.55 -20.98
CA GLU A 92 0.28 -19.94 -21.45
C GLU A 92 -0.68 -20.38 -20.32
N PHE A 93 -0.21 -20.38 -19.07
CA PHE A 93 -0.90 -21.04 -17.95
C PHE A 93 -1.38 -20.10 -16.84
N ALA A 94 -0.73 -18.95 -16.58
CA ALA A 94 -1.19 -17.97 -15.59
C ALA A 94 -0.39 -16.66 -15.61
N THR A 95 -1.09 -15.52 -15.69
CA THR A 95 -0.48 -14.21 -15.41
C THR A 95 -0.36 -14.01 -13.90
N LEU A 96 0.87 -13.91 -13.38
CA LEU A 96 1.12 -13.52 -11.99
C LEU A 96 1.40 -12.01 -11.95
N SER A 97 0.50 -11.24 -11.34
CA SER A 97 0.71 -9.82 -11.04
C SER A 97 0.51 -9.58 -9.56
N LYS A 98 1.60 -9.36 -8.81
CA LYS A 98 1.54 -9.18 -7.35
C LYS A 98 2.53 -8.13 -6.87
N SER A 99 2.07 -7.24 -6.00
CA SER A 99 2.94 -6.32 -5.25
C SER A 99 3.61 -7.09 -4.11
N LEU A 100 4.93 -6.99 -4.00
CA LEU A 100 5.73 -7.68 -2.99
C LEU A 100 6.99 -6.90 -2.68
N ASP A 101 7.60 -7.18 -1.53
CA ASP A 101 8.94 -6.69 -1.21
C ASP A 101 9.96 -7.78 -1.53
N GLY A 102 10.90 -7.46 -2.42
CA GLY A 102 11.82 -8.47 -2.91
C GLY A 102 12.76 -7.99 -3.99
N ILE A 103 13.25 -8.95 -4.74
CA ILE A 103 14.17 -8.78 -5.86
C ILE A 103 13.51 -9.41 -7.09
N LEU A 104 13.47 -8.65 -8.19
CA LEU A 104 13.12 -9.14 -9.51
C LEU A 104 14.34 -8.99 -10.41
N PHE A 105 14.75 -10.09 -11.01
CA PHE A 105 15.80 -10.14 -12.02
C PHE A 105 15.20 -10.61 -13.33
N SER A 106 15.38 -9.84 -14.40
CA SER A 106 14.89 -10.18 -15.74
C SER A 106 16.01 -10.08 -16.76
N VAL A 107 16.16 -11.09 -17.60
CA VAL A 107 17.13 -11.11 -18.70
C VAL A 107 16.43 -11.47 -20.02
N SER A 108 16.67 -10.65 -21.05
CA SER A 108 16.23 -10.91 -22.41
C SER A 108 17.26 -11.80 -23.09
N LEU A 109 16.84 -13.00 -23.44
CA LEU A 109 17.64 -13.98 -24.18
C LEU A 109 17.48 -13.76 -25.70
N LYS A 110 18.28 -14.46 -26.49
CA LYS A 110 18.06 -14.52 -27.95
C LYS A 110 16.75 -15.29 -28.22
N ALA A 111 16.05 -14.94 -29.31
CA ALA A 111 14.77 -15.53 -29.75
C ALA A 111 13.49 -15.07 -29.01
N ASN A 112 13.41 -13.80 -28.61
CA ASN A 112 12.21 -13.19 -28.00
C ASN A 112 11.78 -13.81 -26.65
N THR A 113 12.70 -14.53 -26.00
CA THR A 113 12.49 -15.17 -24.70
C THR A 113 13.00 -14.26 -23.59
N THR A 114 12.22 -14.07 -22.53
CA THR A 114 12.65 -13.37 -21.32
C THR A 114 12.61 -14.32 -20.12
N LEU A 115 13.74 -14.49 -19.45
CA LEU A 115 13.81 -15.20 -18.18
C LEU A 115 13.62 -14.18 -17.04
N SER A 116 12.65 -14.42 -16.16
CA SER A 116 12.40 -13.59 -14.98
C SER A 116 12.41 -14.44 -13.71
N ILE A 117 13.18 -13.99 -12.71
CA ILE A 117 13.33 -14.64 -11.41
C ILE A 117 12.86 -13.64 -10.35
N VAL A 118 11.96 -14.08 -9.46
CA VAL A 118 11.42 -13.28 -8.37
C VAL A 118 11.75 -13.95 -7.05
N ALA A 119 12.43 -13.25 -6.16
CA ALA A 119 12.65 -13.65 -4.78
C ALA A 119 11.98 -12.62 -3.86
N SER A 120 11.01 -13.03 -3.05
CA SER A 120 10.18 -12.12 -2.26
C SER A 120 10.07 -12.56 -0.82
N GLN A 121 10.04 -11.59 0.10
CA GLN A 121 9.59 -11.81 1.46
C GLN A 121 8.14 -11.36 1.59
N ALA A 122 7.24 -12.25 2.02
CA ALA A 122 5.85 -11.88 2.23
C ALA A 122 5.75 -10.98 3.47
N LYS A 123 5.51 -9.68 3.27
CA LYS A 123 5.25 -8.75 4.38
C LYS A 123 3.80 -8.77 4.90
N GLY A 124 2.90 -9.44 4.19
CA GLY A 124 1.48 -9.53 4.57
C GLY A 124 1.14 -10.87 5.22
N SER A 125 0.59 -10.83 6.44
CA SER A 125 -0.15 -11.96 7.01
C SER A 125 -1.60 -11.85 6.53
N THR A 126 -2.13 -12.88 5.88
CA THR A 126 -3.56 -12.95 5.55
C THR A 126 -4.35 -13.04 6.86
N LYS A 127 -5.24 -12.08 7.09
CA LYS A 127 -6.20 -12.08 8.20
C LYS A 127 -7.61 -12.13 7.64
N VAL A 128 -8.43 -12.96 8.24
CA VAL A 128 -9.88 -13.03 7.96
C VAL A 128 -10.57 -12.47 9.18
N GLU A 129 -11.43 -11.49 8.95
CA GLU A 129 -12.30 -10.91 9.96
C GLU A 129 -13.75 -11.06 9.52
N SER A 130 -14.54 -11.75 10.33
CA SER A 130 -15.99 -11.87 10.15
C SER A 130 -16.67 -11.09 11.25
N PHE A 131 -17.51 -10.13 10.87
CA PHE A 131 -18.37 -9.42 11.80
C PHE A 131 -19.81 -9.49 11.30
N ARG A 132 -20.75 -9.48 12.24
CA ARG A 132 -22.18 -9.42 11.91
C ARG A 132 -22.60 -7.96 11.85
N GLY A 133 -23.09 -7.51 10.69
CA GLY A 133 -23.73 -6.20 10.59
C GLY A 133 -24.96 -6.15 11.51
N ASN A 134 -25.10 -5.08 12.30
CA ASN A 134 -26.28 -4.89 13.16
C ASN A 134 -27.39 -4.07 12.46
N ASN A 135 -27.47 -4.14 11.12
CA ASN A 135 -28.29 -3.25 10.29
C ASN A 135 -28.07 -1.75 10.56
N SER A 136 -26.93 -1.38 11.15
CA SER A 136 -26.57 0.02 11.36
C SER A 136 -25.88 0.56 10.12
N PRO A 137 -26.23 1.77 9.66
CA PRO A 137 -25.55 2.43 8.54
C PRO A 137 -24.13 2.93 8.89
N GLY A 138 -23.69 2.74 10.14
CA GLY A 138 -22.41 3.24 10.63
C GLY A 138 -21.19 2.56 9.98
N PRO A 139 -20.02 3.22 10.02
CA PRO A 139 -18.79 2.64 9.50
C PRO A 139 -18.42 1.37 10.28
N TYR A 140 -18.14 0.29 9.54
CA TYR A 140 -17.60 -0.94 10.12
C TYR A 140 -16.08 -0.82 10.20
N TYR A 141 -15.54 -0.90 11.42
CA TYR A 141 -14.10 -0.83 11.65
C TYR A 141 -13.50 -2.23 11.73
N LEU A 142 -12.40 -2.44 11.00
CA LEU A 142 -11.66 -3.71 10.99
C LEU A 142 -10.64 -3.72 12.12
N ARG A 143 -10.63 -4.81 12.92
CA ARG A 143 -9.63 -5.06 13.97
C ARG A 143 -8.23 -5.16 13.41
N PHE A 144 -8.09 -5.70 12.20
CA PHE A 144 -6.80 -5.82 11.52
C PHE A 144 -6.60 -4.65 10.55
N SER A 145 -6.39 -3.47 11.13
CA SER A 145 -5.81 -2.34 10.44
C SER A 145 -4.33 -2.23 10.80
N PRO A 146 -3.47 -1.82 9.86
CA PRO A 146 -3.77 -1.38 8.51
C PRO A 146 -3.90 -2.50 7.46
N ILE A 147 -4.65 -2.24 6.39
CA ILE A 147 -4.79 -3.14 5.24
C ILE A 147 -4.02 -2.57 4.05
N VAL A 148 -3.34 -3.43 3.30
CA VAL A 148 -2.69 -3.03 2.05
C VAL A 148 -3.79 -2.78 1.02
N GLU A 149 -3.92 -1.53 0.56
CA GLU A 149 -4.93 -1.13 -0.40
C GLU A 149 -4.87 -1.96 -1.69
N GLY A 150 -6.03 -2.47 -2.13
CA GLY A 150 -6.18 -3.36 -3.29
C GLY A 150 -5.87 -4.83 -3.00
N SER A 151 -5.60 -5.20 -1.75
CA SER A 151 -5.42 -6.60 -1.32
C SER A 151 -6.64 -7.18 -0.60
N GLU A 152 -7.63 -6.33 -0.30
CA GLU A 152 -8.87 -6.71 0.35
C GLU A 152 -9.75 -7.61 -0.52
N VAL A 153 -10.42 -8.56 0.13
CA VAL A 153 -11.53 -9.31 -0.46
C VAL A 153 -12.70 -9.18 0.50
N VAL A 154 -13.71 -8.41 0.10
CA VAL A 154 -14.91 -8.17 0.90
C VAL A 154 -16.03 -9.09 0.42
N LYS A 155 -16.69 -9.77 1.35
CA LYS A 155 -17.88 -10.57 1.09
C LYS A 155 -19.02 -10.13 2.00
N VAL A 156 -20.22 -10.02 1.44
CA VAL A 156 -21.47 -9.86 2.19
C VAL A 156 -22.35 -11.05 1.84
N ASP A 157 -22.72 -11.84 2.85
CA ASP A 157 -23.50 -13.08 2.67
C ASP A 157 -22.92 -13.99 1.56
N ASP A 158 -21.60 -14.21 1.63
CA ASP A 158 -20.79 -14.97 0.66
C ASP A 158 -20.70 -14.39 -0.77
N VAL A 159 -21.37 -13.28 -1.06
CA VAL A 159 -21.26 -12.56 -2.34
C VAL A 159 -20.04 -11.64 -2.31
N ILE A 160 -19.16 -11.77 -3.30
CA ILE A 160 -17.96 -10.92 -3.45
C ILE A 160 -18.37 -9.50 -3.85
N MET A 161 -17.87 -8.50 -3.13
CA MET A 161 -18.10 -7.09 -3.40
C MET A 161 -16.94 -6.48 -4.19
N ARG A 162 -17.22 -5.51 -5.06
CA ARG A 162 -16.24 -4.77 -5.88
C ARG A 162 -16.01 -3.36 -5.36
N ARG A 163 -14.74 -3.02 -5.17
CA ARG A 163 -14.32 -1.67 -4.77
C ARG A 163 -14.74 -0.62 -5.80
N GLY A 164 -15.28 0.50 -5.34
CA GLY A 164 -15.75 1.62 -6.17
C GLY A 164 -17.09 1.38 -6.86
N ILE A 165 -17.73 0.23 -6.63
CA ILE A 165 -19.07 -0.10 -7.13
C ILE A 165 -19.98 -0.46 -5.95
N ASP A 166 -19.56 -1.46 -5.16
CA ASP A 166 -20.35 -2.00 -4.06
C ASP A 166 -19.92 -1.43 -2.69
N TYR A 167 -18.68 -0.93 -2.58
CA TYR A 167 -18.12 -0.25 -1.39
C TYR A 167 -16.97 0.70 -1.74
#